data_AF-A0A6H0TPW3-F1
#
_entry.id   AF-A0A6H0TPW3-F1
#
_cell.length_a   1.000
_cell.length_b   1.000
_cell.length_c   1.000
_cell.angle_alpha   90.00
_cell.angle_beta   90.00
_cell.angle_gamma   90.00
#
_symmetry.space_group_name_H-M   'P 1'
#
loop_
_entity.id
_entity.type
_entity.pdbx_description
1 polymer ?
#
loop_
_entity_poly.entity_id
_entity_poly.type
_entity_poly.pdbx_seq_one_letter_code
_entity_poly.pdbx_strand_id
1 'polypeptide(L)'
;MQVYCSNCNKEYDMQPQVVQLPSRVEKCFFICPYCNHEHVAAYVNDKIRKHQADIAKCHERINKKNLAIEDEMKRLRKRIEGTK
;
A
#
# COMPACT_ATOMS: atom_id res chain seq x y z
N MET A 1 -11.46 0.56 -17.77
CA MET A 1 -10.79 1.77 -17.22
C MET A 1 -9.97 2.36 -18.36
N GLN A 2 -10.20 3.63 -18.73
CA GLN A 2 -9.38 4.25 -19.78
C GLN A 2 -7.95 4.50 -19.29
N VAL A 3 -6.97 4.12 -20.09
CA VAL A 3 -5.54 4.35 -19.83
C VAL A 3 -4.85 4.92 -21.06
N TYR A 4 -3.78 5.65 -20.82
CA TYR A 4 -2.92 6.19 -21.86
C TYR A 4 -1.71 5.28 -22.08
N CYS A 5 -1.46 4.86 -23.33
CA CYS A 5 -0.26 4.09 -23.67
C CYS A 5 0.96 5.01 -23.74
N SER A 6 1.93 4.83 -22.83
CA SER A 6 3.20 5.58 -22.87
C SER A 6 4.09 5.25 -24.07
N ASN A 7 3.81 4.16 -24.78
CA ASN A 7 4.60 3.72 -25.94
C ASN A 7 4.07 4.30 -27.26
N CYS A 8 2.76 4.25 -27.50
CA CYS A 8 2.16 4.71 -28.76
C CYS A 8 1.25 5.94 -28.61
N ASN A 9 1.17 6.52 -27.41
CA ASN A 9 0.45 7.76 -27.09
C ASN A 9 -1.05 7.74 -27.42
N LYS A 10 -1.67 6.55 -27.40
CA LYS A 10 -3.10 6.37 -27.62
C LYS A 10 -3.80 5.99 -26.33
N GLU A 11 -5.01 6.49 -26.18
CA GLU A 11 -5.92 6.08 -25.12
C GLU A 11 -6.70 4.83 -25.52
N TYR A 12 -6.92 3.93 -24.58
CA TYR A 12 -7.70 2.71 -24.79
C TYR A 12 -8.35 2.25 -23.48
N ASP A 13 -9.38 1.42 -23.62
CA ASP A 13 -9.95 0.72 -22.46
C ASP A 13 -9.03 -0.43 -22.03
N MET A 14 -8.44 -0.31 -20.85
CA MET A 14 -7.52 -1.28 -20.30
C MET A 14 -8.23 -2.58 -19.93
N GLN A 15 -7.68 -3.70 -20.41
CA GLN A 15 -8.04 -5.04 -20.01
C GLN A 15 -6.91 -5.64 -19.15
N PRO A 16 -7.03 -5.65 -17.81
CA PRO A 16 -6.01 -6.20 -16.93
C PRO A 16 -5.93 -7.73 -17.07
N GLN A 17 -4.71 -8.23 -16.98
CA GLN A 17 -4.37 -9.64 -17.03
C GLN A 17 -3.47 -9.98 -15.84
N VAL A 18 -3.59 -11.22 -15.37
CA VAL A 18 -2.78 -11.75 -14.27
C VAL A 18 -2.21 -13.08 -14.70
N VAL A 19 -0.89 -13.24 -14.56
CA VAL A 19 -0.23 -14.54 -14.73
C VAL A 19 0.47 -14.94 -13.45
N GLN A 20 0.37 -16.23 -13.11
CA GLN A 20 1.14 -16.82 -12.02
C GLN A 20 2.56 -17.09 -12.50
N LEU A 21 3.52 -16.56 -11.75
CA LEU A 21 4.94 -16.84 -11.88
C LEU A 21 5.40 -17.77 -10.75
N PRO A 22 6.60 -18.36 -10.86
CA PRO A 22 7.17 -19.14 -9.76
C PRO A 22 7.22 -18.36 -8.44
N SER A 23 7.35 -19.09 -7.33
CA SER A 23 7.47 -18.50 -5.99
C SER A 23 6.26 -17.67 -5.54
N ARG A 24 5.05 -18.02 -6.03
CA ARG A 24 3.77 -17.36 -5.68
C ARG A 24 3.73 -15.88 -6.03
N VAL A 25 4.44 -15.50 -7.09
CA VAL A 25 4.40 -14.13 -7.61
C VAL A 25 3.33 -14.07 -8.68
N GLU A 26 2.42 -13.12 -8.58
CA GLU A 26 1.50 -12.79 -9.66
C GLU A 26 2.01 -11.54 -10.37
N LYS A 27 2.08 -11.61 -11.70
CA LYS A 27 2.36 -10.45 -12.55
C LYS A 27 1.03 -9.91 -13.06
N CYS A 28 0.68 -8.71 -12.64
CA CYS A 28 -0.47 -7.97 -13.14
C CYS A 28 -0.01 -7.04 -14.25
N PHE A 29 -0.57 -7.18 -15.45
CA PHE A 29 -0.17 -6.41 -16.62
C PHE A 29 -1.38 -6.15 -17.54
N PHE A 30 -1.18 -5.37 -18.59
CA PHE A 30 -2.15 -5.15 -19.64
C PHE A 30 -1.41 -4.90 -20.95
N ILE A 31 -2.07 -5.19 -22.07
CA ILE A 31 -1.46 -5.07 -23.40
C ILE A 31 -2.17 -3.94 -24.14
N CYS A 32 -1.40 -2.99 -24.67
CA CYS A 32 -1.95 -1.96 -25.54
C CYS A 32 -2.45 -2.59 -26.85
N PRO A 33 -3.72 -2.44 -27.23
CA PRO A 33 -4.29 -3.07 -28.42
C PRO A 33 -3.77 -2.46 -29.73
N TYR A 34 -3.12 -1.29 -29.68
CA TYR A 34 -2.65 -0.58 -30.87
C TYR A 34 -1.19 -0.85 -31.22
N CYS A 35 -0.35 -1.19 -30.24
CA CYS A 35 1.09 -1.40 -30.45
C CYS A 35 1.61 -2.69 -29.82
N ASN A 36 0.74 -3.48 -29.19
CA ASN A 36 1.05 -4.73 -28.50
C ASN A 36 2.12 -4.60 -27.40
N HIS A 37 2.39 -3.37 -26.93
CA HIS A 37 3.29 -3.17 -25.82
C HIS A 37 2.66 -3.66 -24.53
N GLU A 38 3.41 -4.49 -23.81
CA GLU A 38 3.01 -5.00 -22.50
C GLU A 38 3.38 -3.96 -21.42
N HIS A 39 2.37 -3.50 -20.69
CA HIS A 39 2.56 -2.62 -19.55
C HIS A 39 2.37 -3.43 -18.27
N VAL A 40 3.44 -3.56 -17.47
CA VAL A 40 3.39 -4.22 -16.17
C VAL A 40 2.92 -3.24 -15.11
N ALA A 41 1.80 -3.55 -14.45
CA ALA A 41 1.23 -2.73 -13.39
C ALA A 41 1.87 -3.04 -12.03
N ALA A 42 2.03 -4.33 -11.70
CA ALA A 42 2.61 -4.75 -10.44
C ALA A 42 3.09 -6.20 -10.47
N TYR A 43 4.06 -6.51 -9.62
CA TYR A 43 4.34 -7.86 -9.15
C TYR A 43 3.86 -7.98 -7.70
N VAL A 44 3.04 -8.98 -7.42
CA VAL A 44 2.42 -9.16 -6.11
C VAL A 44 2.71 -10.55 -5.58
N ASN A 45 2.86 -10.67 -4.26
CA ASN A 45 3.06 -11.95 -3.60
C ASN A 45 2.18 -11.98 -2.34
N ASP A 46 1.40 -13.05 -2.20
CA ASP A 46 0.42 -13.25 -1.13
C ASP A 46 1.07 -13.17 0.27
N LYS A 47 2.22 -13.82 0.44
CA LYS A 47 2.99 -13.86 1.69
C LYS A 47 3.54 -12.48 2.04
N ILE A 48 4.08 -11.76 1.06
CA ILE A 48 4.59 -10.39 1.28
C ILE A 48 3.44 -9.46 1.69
N ARG A 49 2.29 -9.53 1.00
CA ARG A 49 1.10 -8.73 1.35
C ARG A 49 0.63 -9.00 2.77
N LYS A 50 0.64 -10.27 3.21
CA LYS A 50 0.32 -10.64 4.60
C LYS A 50 1.29 -10.00 5.59
N HIS A 51 2.60 -10.08 5.34
CA HIS A 51 3.60 -9.46 6.21
C HIS A 51 3.45 -7.94 6.30
N GLN A 52 3.18 -7.27 5.17
CA GLN A 52 2.90 -5.83 5.16
C GLN A 52 1.67 -5.48 6.02
N ALA A 53 0.59 -6.26 5.91
CA ALA A 53 -0.61 -6.06 6.73
C ALA A 53 -0.34 -6.27 8.23
N ASP A 54 0.47 -7.27 8.58
CA ASP A 54 0.84 -7.54 9.97
C ASP A 54 1.71 -6.40 10.56
N ILE A 55 2.66 -5.86 9.78
CA ILE A 55 3.46 -4.69 10.16
C ILE A 55 2.57 -3.47 10.39
N ALA A 56 1.60 -3.21 9.50
CA ALA A 56 0.68 -2.08 9.64
C ALA A 56 -0.13 -2.18 10.95
N LYS A 57 -0.62 -3.38 11.30
CA LYS A 57 -1.31 -3.61 12.58
C LYS A 57 -0.39 -3.37 13.79
N CYS A 58 0.87 -3.79 13.71
CA CYS A 58 1.84 -3.53 14.76
C CYS A 58 2.08 -2.01 14.95
N HIS A 59 2.27 -1.27 13.86
CA HIS A 59 2.42 0.18 13.90
C HIS A 59 1.18 0.86 14.49
N GLU A 60 -0.03 0.44 14.12
CA GLU A 60 -1.27 0.99 14.67
C GLU A 60 -1.34 0.79 16.19
N ARG A 61 -0.98 -0.39 16.68
CA ARG A 61 -0.95 -0.70 18.13
C ARG A 61 0.07 0.14 18.88
N ILE A 62 1.26 0.35 18.30
CA ILE A 62 2.29 1.21 18.89
C ILE A 62 1.79 2.65 18.94
N ASN A 63 1.20 3.16 17.86
CA ASN A 63 0.69 4.52 17.80
C ASN A 63 -0.40 4.78 18.86
N LYS A 64 -1.35 3.85 19.02
CA LYS A 64 -2.38 3.94 20.08
C LYS A 64 -1.77 4.03 21.48
N LYS A 65 -0.72 3.24 21.76
CA LYS A 65 -0.02 3.30 23.05
C LYS A 65 0.71 4.63 23.24
N ASN A 66 1.36 5.13 22.20
CA ASN A 66 2.06 6.41 22.26
C ASN A 66 1.10 7.56 22.57
N LEU A 67 -0.06 7.62 21.91
CA LEU A 67 -1.09 8.62 22.22
C LEU A 67 -1.58 8.53 23.67
N ALA A 68 -1.80 7.32 24.19
CA ALA A 68 -2.19 7.14 25.59
C ALA A 68 -1.09 7.61 26.57
N ILE A 69 0.19 7.38 26.24
CA ILE A 69 1.33 7.87 27.02
C ILE A 69 1.39 9.40 26.97
N GLU A 70 1.21 10.01 25.80
CA GLU A 70 1.19 11.48 25.64
C GLU A 70 0.08 12.12 26.47
N ASP A 71 -1.13 11.55 26.45
CA ASP A 71 -2.26 12.01 27.25
C ASP A 71 -1.98 11.93 28.75
N GLU A 72 -1.39 10.82 29.22
CA GLU A 72 -1.06 10.66 30.63
C GLU A 72 0.07 11.63 31.05
N MET A 73 1.09 11.81 30.22
CA MET A 73 2.16 12.79 30.46
C MET A 73 1.58 14.21 30.56
N LYS A 74 0.60 14.57 29.73
CA LYS A 74 -0.09 15.86 29.79
C LYS A 74 -0.87 16.02 31.10
N ARG A 75 -1.54 14.96 31.58
CA ARG A 75 -2.25 14.98 32.88
C ARG A 75 -1.30 15.14 34.06
N LEU A 76 -0.18 14.41 34.07
CA LEU A 76 0.82 14.48 35.12
C LEU A 76 1.45 15.88 35.22
N ARG A 77 1.79 16.50 34.08
CA ARG A 77 2.30 17.89 34.05
C ARG A 77 1.32 18.87 34.69
N LYS A 78 0.04 18.81 34.32
CA LYS A 78 -1.00 19.69 34.90
C LYS A 78 -1.11 19.54 36.42
N ARG A 79 -1.00 18.31 36.95
CA ARG A 79 -1.04 18.07 38.40
C ARG A 79 0.16 18.70 39.10
N ILE A 80 1.36 18.53 38.56
CA ILE A 80 2.58 19.10 39.13
C ILE A 80 2.53 20.63 39.09
N GLU A 81 2.11 21.22 37.98
CA GLU A 81 2.00 22.68 37.81
C GLU A 81 0.92 23.31 38.68
N GLY A 82 -0.22 22.64 38.87
CA GLY A 82 -1.31 23.08 39.75
C GLY A 82 -1.08 22.84 41.24
N THR A 83 0.04 22.19 41.62
CA THR A 83 0.46 21.98 43.03
C THR A 83 1.47 23.05 43.49
N LYS A 84 1.51 24.21 42.82
CA LYS A 84 2.22 25.42 43.28
C LYS A 84 1.23 26.48 43.75
#